data_AF-A0A2N1APB4-F1
#
_entry.id   AF-A0A2N1APB4-F1
#
_cell.length_a   1.000
_cell.length_b   1.000
_cell.length_c   1.000
_cell.angle_alpha   90.00
_cell.angle_beta   90.00
_cell.angle_gamma   90.00
#
_symmetry.space_group_name_H-M   'P 1'
#
loop_
_entity.id
_entity.type
_entity.pdbx_description
1 polymer ?
#
loop_
_entity_poly.entity_id
_entity_poly.type
_entity_poly.pdbx_seq_one_letter_code
_entity_poly.pdbx_strand_id
1 'polypeptide(L)'
;MAQSNRRLAMQAWLLILLTSSLLISVSSLLLDRVAHLPLPPQWRLSPDGTLAVLVVSVGLLALLSHQPRWRRLAGGLMLALGGYSLGHDLLAPGTDDGLSWLTGQPRLDTVPALLVVIMGTSCFFSPTSGGTRRGYRLIGWASIIIGVTTLAYPLITQTPPDSVAGLTSMGSLFCLLLGAALLIIAHQRTYPTLPLPRSAIIVGVLGVTVSIMIWLASSWVQYNARLTAADTLVNNVADGMEQRIESKVKQVERLTERWMALRGEGRNVVRELQEVEMRTFMRDEPSLLAIVHLADDAQIRWRVGREPANLLWMMDQLTGPATLGWLRLQNELHQRISWHFPDPERSSHGLLAVTLDRGQTTMLAAIDLAEIIQLQRHLDTSGFIITYTSNDQTWGTLSANDWHGALIPRAFDSHEVTRCPAGQPSRLQHWMDRCH
;
A
#
# COMPACT_ATOMS: atom_id res chain seq x y z
N MET A 1 -40.70 8.78 -37.11
CA MET A 1 -39.39 9.33 -36.70
C MET A 1 -38.88 8.77 -35.35
N ALA A 2 -39.67 8.75 -34.27
CA ALA A 2 -39.21 8.28 -32.95
C ALA A 2 -38.63 6.85 -32.90
N GLN A 3 -39.22 5.88 -33.61
CA GLN A 3 -38.67 4.51 -33.69
C GLN A 3 -37.33 4.42 -34.43
N SER A 4 -37.06 5.30 -35.38
CA SER A 4 -35.79 5.34 -36.12
C SER A 4 -34.68 5.89 -35.22
N ASN A 5 -34.93 7.01 -34.54
CA ASN A 5 -33.98 7.62 -33.60
C ASN A 5 -33.64 6.69 -32.43
N ARG A 6 -34.63 5.96 -31.90
CA ARG A 6 -34.40 4.99 -30.81
C ARG A 6 -33.51 3.82 -31.25
N ARG A 7 -33.63 3.33 -32.49
CA ARG A 7 -32.77 2.28 -33.05
C ARG A 7 -31.34 2.79 -33.29
N LEU A 8 -31.20 3.99 -33.86
CA LEU A 8 -29.90 4.66 -34.05
C LEU A 8 -29.18 4.87 -32.72
N ALA A 9 -29.88 5.36 -31.70
CA ALA A 9 -29.31 5.57 -30.36
C ALA A 9 -28.83 4.25 -29.72
N MET A 10 -29.64 3.19 -29.80
CA MET A 10 -29.24 1.87 -29.29
C MET A 10 -28.01 1.31 -30.01
N GLN A 11 -27.90 1.50 -31.33
CA GLN A 11 -26.75 1.03 -32.11
C GLN A 11 -25.49 1.84 -31.81
N ALA A 12 -25.61 3.16 -31.65
CA ALA A 12 -24.50 4.02 -31.22
C ALA A 12 -24.01 3.64 -29.82
N TRP A 13 -24.93 3.34 -28.90
CA TRP A 13 -24.57 2.92 -27.53
C TRP A 13 -23.85 1.57 -27.52
N LEU A 14 -24.32 0.60 -28.31
CA LEU A 14 -23.61 -0.68 -28.49
C LEU A 14 -22.22 -0.50 -29.10
N LEU A 15 -22.06 0.41 -30.06
CA LEU A 15 -20.76 0.72 -30.64
C LEU A 15 -19.81 1.30 -29.59
N ILE A 16 -20.27 2.28 -28.81
CA ILE A 16 -19.47 2.92 -27.75
C ILE A 16 -19.04 1.91 -26.69
N LEU A 17 -19.95 1.04 -26.26
CA LEU A 17 -19.65 -0.01 -25.28
C LEU A 17 -18.62 -1.03 -25.81
N LEU A 18 -18.78 -1.43 -27.07
CA LEU A 18 -17.88 -2.40 -27.69
C LEU A 18 -16.48 -1.81 -27.91
N THR A 19 -16.40 -0.58 -28.39
CA THR A 19 -15.10 0.07 -28.62
C THR A 19 -14.42 0.38 -27.31
N SER A 20 -15.15 0.83 -26.28
CA SER A 20 -14.56 1.11 -24.98
C SER A 20 -14.04 -0.15 -24.31
N SER A 21 -14.81 -1.24 -24.33
CA SER A 21 -14.39 -2.51 -23.75
C SER A 21 -13.17 -3.13 -24.44
N LEU A 22 -13.13 -3.06 -25.78
CA LEU A 22 -11.98 -3.55 -26.55
C LEU A 22 -10.74 -2.69 -26.29
N LEU A 23 -10.87 -1.36 -26.31
CA LEU A 23 -9.75 -0.45 -26.05
C LEU A 23 -9.19 -0.61 -24.65
N ILE A 24 -10.05 -0.68 -23.62
CA ILE A 24 -9.57 -0.87 -22.24
C ILE A 24 -8.90 -2.25 -22.08
N SER A 25 -9.41 -3.31 -22.71
CA SER A 25 -8.78 -4.64 -22.66
C SER A 25 -7.40 -4.64 -23.31
N VAL A 26 -7.28 -4.05 -24.51
CA VAL A 26 -6.00 -3.93 -25.23
C VAL A 26 -5.03 -3.04 -24.47
N SER A 27 -5.47 -1.89 -23.97
CA SER A 27 -4.65 -1.01 -23.14
C SER A 27 -4.16 -1.74 -21.89
N SER A 28 -5.02 -2.51 -21.21
CA SER A 28 -4.62 -3.26 -20.02
C SER A 28 -3.52 -4.29 -20.34
N LEU A 29 -3.62 -5.02 -21.46
CA LEU A 29 -2.59 -5.98 -21.89
C LEU A 29 -1.28 -5.30 -22.30
N LEU A 30 -1.36 -4.15 -22.99
CA LEU A 30 -0.18 -3.38 -23.37
C LEU A 30 0.53 -2.81 -22.15
N LEU A 31 -0.24 -2.29 -21.19
CA LEU A 31 0.29 -1.75 -19.94
C LEU A 31 0.93 -2.83 -19.07
N ASP A 32 0.38 -4.04 -19.04
CA ASP A 32 0.96 -5.19 -18.32
C ASP A 32 2.30 -5.64 -18.94
N ARG A 33 2.47 -5.49 -20.25
CA ARG A 33 3.75 -5.75 -20.94
C ARG A 33 4.79 -4.67 -20.72
N VAL A 34 4.37 -3.44 -20.44
CA VAL A 34 5.27 -2.34 -20.11
C VAL A 34 5.42 -2.31 -18.59
N ALA A 35 6.26 -3.23 -18.08
CA ALA A 35 6.51 -3.53 -16.67
C ALA A 35 6.92 -2.34 -15.77
N HIS A 36 7.00 -1.13 -16.30
CA HIS A 36 7.45 0.08 -15.59
C HIS A 36 6.38 1.17 -15.52
N LEU A 37 5.14 0.87 -15.90
CA LEU A 37 4.04 1.83 -15.73
C LEU A 37 3.31 1.54 -14.41
N PRO A 38 3.60 2.29 -13.33
CA PRO A 38 2.88 2.11 -12.09
C PRO A 38 1.46 2.65 -12.27
N LEU A 39 0.52 1.72 -12.40
CA LEU A 39 -0.90 1.98 -12.45
C LEU A 39 -1.48 1.68 -11.07
N PRO A 40 -2.46 2.47 -10.60
CA PRO A 40 -3.11 2.20 -9.33
C PRO A 40 -3.69 0.77 -9.35
N PRO A 41 -3.37 -0.09 -8.35
CA PRO A 41 -3.73 -1.51 -8.37
C PRO A 41 -5.24 -1.76 -8.42
N GLN A 42 -6.04 -0.85 -7.86
CA GLN A 42 -7.52 -0.87 -7.94
C GLN A 42 -8.07 -0.74 -9.40
N TRP A 43 -7.22 -0.38 -10.37
CA TRP A 43 -7.52 -0.28 -11.82
C TRP A 43 -6.82 -1.36 -12.65
N ARG A 44 -5.90 -2.13 -12.06
CA ARG A 44 -5.32 -3.30 -12.71
C ARG A 44 -6.38 -4.40 -12.72
N LEU A 45 -6.90 -4.74 -13.90
CA LEU A 45 -7.56 -6.03 -14.06
C LEU A 45 -6.50 -7.11 -13.87
N SER A 46 -6.84 -8.22 -13.21
CA SER A 46 -5.95 -9.39 -13.20
C SER A 46 -5.66 -9.81 -14.66
N PRO A 47 -4.46 -10.34 -14.97
CA PRO A 47 -4.12 -10.77 -16.33
C PRO A 47 -5.17 -11.72 -16.91
N ASP A 48 -5.66 -12.67 -16.11
CA ASP A 48 -6.74 -13.57 -16.49
C ASP A 48 -8.08 -12.83 -16.70
N GLY A 49 -8.37 -11.81 -15.89
CA GLY A 49 -9.50 -10.90 -16.09
C GLY A 49 -9.42 -10.08 -17.38
N THR A 50 -8.24 -9.61 -17.78
CA THR A 50 -8.05 -8.89 -19.06
C THR A 50 -8.31 -9.82 -20.25
N LEU A 51 -7.85 -11.07 -20.19
CA LEU A 51 -8.11 -12.08 -21.21
C LEU A 51 -9.61 -12.40 -21.28
N ALA A 52 -10.26 -12.58 -20.13
CA ALA A 52 -11.70 -12.81 -20.07
C ALA A 52 -12.49 -11.66 -20.72
N VAL A 53 -12.20 -10.40 -20.37
CA VAL A 53 -12.89 -9.24 -20.96
C VAL A 53 -12.58 -9.11 -22.45
N LEU A 54 -11.36 -9.41 -22.89
CA LEU A 54 -11.01 -9.40 -24.31
C LEU A 54 -11.81 -10.44 -25.09
N VAL A 55 -11.85 -11.68 -24.61
CA VAL A 55 -12.59 -12.76 -25.25
C VAL A 55 -14.09 -12.45 -25.26
N VAL A 56 -14.62 -11.87 -24.17
CA VAL A 56 -16.02 -11.39 -24.09
C VAL A 56 -16.30 -10.29 -25.11
N SER A 57 -15.41 -9.32 -25.26
CA SER A 57 -15.53 -8.23 -26.25
C SER A 57 -15.50 -8.77 -27.68
N VAL A 58 -14.59 -9.71 -27.98
CA VAL A 58 -14.53 -10.40 -29.28
C VAL A 58 -15.78 -11.25 -29.52
N GLY A 59 -16.30 -11.93 -28.50
CA GLY A 59 -17.54 -12.69 -28.55
C GLY A 59 -18.75 -11.80 -28.86
N LEU A 60 -18.81 -10.60 -28.27
CA LEU A 60 -19.86 -9.61 -28.53
C LEU A 60 -19.76 -9.06 -29.96
N LEU A 61 -18.54 -8.76 -30.43
CA LEU A 61 -18.28 -8.35 -31.82
C LEU A 61 -18.69 -9.45 -32.82
N ALA A 62 -18.38 -10.72 -32.51
CA ALA A 62 -18.78 -11.86 -33.34
C ALA A 62 -20.31 -12.03 -33.37
N LEU A 63 -20.99 -11.72 -32.27
CA LEU A 63 -22.45 -11.75 -32.17
C LEU A 63 -23.10 -10.64 -33.03
N LEU A 64 -22.49 -9.44 -33.06
CA LEU A 64 -22.94 -8.29 -33.85
C LEU A 64 -22.61 -8.41 -35.34
N SER A 65 -21.50 -9.05 -35.71
CA SER A 65 -21.05 -9.24 -37.10
C SER A 65 -21.69 -10.43 -37.82
N HIS A 66 -22.57 -11.18 -37.14
CA HIS A 66 -23.29 -12.33 -37.69
C HIS A 66 -22.37 -13.46 -38.21
N GLN A 67 -21.17 -13.58 -37.65
CA GLN A 67 -20.17 -14.58 -38.04
C GLN A 67 -20.22 -15.81 -37.09
N PRO A 68 -20.89 -16.92 -37.48
CA PRO A 68 -21.13 -18.05 -36.57
C PRO A 68 -19.85 -18.79 -36.16
N ARG A 69 -18.81 -18.77 -37.00
CA ARG A 69 -17.51 -19.42 -36.72
C ARG A 69 -16.76 -18.71 -35.59
N TRP A 70 -16.63 -17.39 -35.70
CA TRP A 70 -15.99 -16.55 -34.69
C TRP A 70 -16.73 -16.59 -33.35
N ARG A 71 -18.06 -16.66 -33.39
CA ARG A 71 -18.90 -16.79 -32.19
C ARG A 71 -18.64 -18.09 -31.43
N ARG A 72 -18.52 -19.22 -32.14
CA ARG A 72 -18.20 -20.52 -31.54
C ARG A 72 -16.77 -20.60 -31.04
N LEU A 73 -15.81 -20.01 -31.75
CA LEU A 73 -14.42 -19.93 -31.29
C LEU A 73 -14.31 -19.11 -29.99
N ALA A 74 -14.93 -17.92 -29.95
CA ALA A 74 -14.94 -17.09 -28.75
C ALA A 74 -15.65 -17.79 -27.59
N GLY A 75 -16.82 -18.41 -27.82
CA GLY A 75 -17.54 -19.17 -26.80
C GLY A 75 -16.75 -20.37 -26.27
N GLY A 76 -16.05 -21.10 -27.15
CA GLY A 76 -15.18 -22.21 -26.76
C GLY A 76 -14.00 -21.74 -25.91
N LEU A 77 -13.39 -20.62 -26.28
CA LEU A 77 -12.28 -20.03 -25.53
C LEU A 77 -12.74 -19.54 -24.14
N MET A 78 -13.92 -18.94 -24.03
CA MET A 78 -14.52 -18.58 -22.73
C MET A 78 -14.79 -19.80 -21.86
N LEU A 79 -15.33 -20.88 -22.43
CA LEU A 79 -15.59 -22.11 -21.69
C LEU A 79 -14.29 -22.76 -21.21
N ALA A 80 -13.26 -22.77 -22.05
CA ALA A 80 -11.94 -23.26 -21.66
C ALA A 80 -11.35 -22.43 -20.52
N LEU A 81 -11.39 -21.09 -20.64
CA LEU A 81 -10.83 -20.18 -19.63
C LEU A 81 -11.60 -20.26 -18.29
N GLY A 82 -12.91 -20.07 -18.32
CA GLY A 82 -13.74 -20.08 -17.11
C GLY A 82 -13.90 -21.47 -16.50
N GLY A 83 -13.94 -22.52 -17.32
CA GLY A 83 -13.99 -23.91 -16.87
C GLY A 83 -12.67 -24.35 -16.23
N TYR A 84 -11.53 -23.90 -16.77
CA TYR A 84 -10.22 -24.11 -16.17
C TYR A 84 -10.13 -23.45 -14.78
N SER A 85 -10.56 -22.19 -14.66
CA SER A 85 -10.56 -21.49 -13.36
C SER A 85 -11.50 -22.14 -12.34
N LEU A 86 -12.76 -22.41 -12.71
CA LEU A 86 -13.75 -23.06 -11.82
C LEU A 86 -13.34 -24.48 -11.43
N GLY A 87 -12.81 -25.27 -12.36
CA GLY A 87 -12.39 -26.63 -12.09
C GLY A 87 -11.29 -26.67 -11.04
N HIS A 88 -10.34 -25.73 -11.12
CA HIS A 88 -9.24 -25.70 -10.17
C HIS A 88 -9.63 -25.10 -8.81
N ASP A 89 -10.55 -24.13 -8.77
CA ASP A 89 -11.11 -23.60 -7.52
C ASP A 89 -11.91 -24.68 -6.75
N LEU A 90 -12.59 -25.58 -7.47
CA LEU A 90 -13.36 -26.69 -6.88
C LEU A 90 -12.48 -27.85 -6.41
N LEU A 91 -11.35 -28.10 -7.09
CA LEU A 91 -10.46 -29.25 -6.82
C LEU A 91 -9.44 -28.99 -5.71
N ALA A 92 -9.08 -27.73 -5.43
CA ALA A 92 -8.15 -27.38 -4.37
C ALA A 92 -8.60 -26.13 -3.59
N PRO A 93 -9.68 -26.22 -2.80
CA PRO A 93 -10.08 -25.15 -1.90
C PRO A 93 -9.10 -25.09 -0.71
N GLY A 94 -7.95 -24.43 -0.91
CA GLY A 94 -7.18 -23.86 0.22
C GLY A 94 -5.72 -24.26 0.41
N THR A 95 -4.98 -24.83 -0.56
CA THR A 95 -3.59 -25.26 -0.28
C THR A 95 -2.48 -24.86 -1.24
N ASP A 96 -2.70 -24.15 -2.35
CA ASP A 96 -1.59 -23.67 -3.18
C ASP A 96 -1.85 -22.25 -3.68
N ASP A 97 -0.82 -21.40 -3.64
CA ASP A 97 -0.81 -20.06 -4.21
C ASP A 97 -1.49 -20.10 -5.59
N GLY A 98 -2.66 -19.47 -5.69
CA GLY A 98 -3.61 -19.54 -6.81
C GLY A 98 -3.10 -18.91 -8.11
N LEU A 99 -1.93 -19.36 -8.57
CA LEU A 99 -1.19 -18.86 -9.72
C LEU A 99 -1.65 -19.64 -10.95
N SER A 100 -2.17 -18.92 -11.93
CA SER A 100 -2.60 -19.45 -13.22
C SER A 100 -1.39 -20.04 -13.96
N TRP A 101 -1.48 -21.28 -14.44
CA TRP A 101 -0.41 -21.87 -15.25
C TRP A 101 -0.16 -21.10 -16.55
N LEU A 102 -1.13 -20.30 -16.99
CA LEU A 102 -1.08 -19.57 -18.25
C LEU A 102 -0.38 -18.20 -18.13
N THR A 103 -0.44 -17.57 -16.95
CA THR A 103 0.04 -16.19 -16.73
C THR A 103 0.97 -16.04 -15.53
N GLY A 104 1.12 -17.09 -14.69
CA GLY A 104 1.94 -17.06 -13.48
C GLY A 104 1.45 -16.06 -12.42
N GLN A 105 0.16 -15.70 -12.46
CA GLN A 105 -0.46 -14.60 -11.70
C GLN A 105 -1.81 -15.05 -11.10
N PRO A 106 -2.40 -14.29 -10.15
CA PRO A 106 -3.65 -14.68 -9.47
C PRO A 106 -4.78 -14.95 -10.47
N ARG A 107 -5.40 -16.12 -10.32
CA ARG A 107 -6.48 -16.59 -11.21
C ARG A 107 -7.76 -15.77 -11.09
N LEU A 108 -8.64 -15.93 -12.07
CA LEU A 108 -10.03 -15.48 -11.96
C LEU A 108 -10.71 -16.17 -10.78
N ASP A 109 -11.15 -15.37 -9.81
CA ASP A 109 -12.00 -15.83 -8.73
C ASP A 109 -13.33 -16.41 -9.26
N THR A 110 -14.03 -17.13 -8.39
CA THR A 110 -15.17 -18.00 -8.72
C THR A 110 -16.33 -17.26 -9.38
N VAL A 111 -16.58 -16.01 -8.98
CA VAL A 111 -17.68 -15.15 -9.50
C VAL A 111 -17.43 -14.73 -10.96
N PRO A 112 -16.30 -14.09 -11.31
CA PRO A 112 -16.03 -13.72 -12.70
C PRO A 112 -15.82 -14.96 -13.60
N ALA A 113 -15.26 -16.07 -13.09
CA ALA A 113 -15.16 -17.31 -13.86
C ALA A 113 -16.54 -17.88 -14.26
N LEU A 114 -17.52 -17.86 -13.34
CA LEU A 114 -18.89 -18.29 -13.62
C LEU A 114 -19.57 -17.42 -14.68
N LEU A 115 -19.39 -16.09 -14.61
CA LEU A 115 -19.92 -15.18 -15.62
C LEU A 115 -19.34 -15.45 -17.01
N VAL A 116 -18.04 -15.75 -17.10
CA VAL A 116 -17.37 -16.09 -18.36
C VAL A 116 -17.89 -17.41 -18.93
N VAL A 117 -18.09 -18.44 -18.11
CA VAL A 117 -18.67 -19.72 -18.55
C VAL A 117 -20.10 -19.53 -19.06
N ILE A 118 -20.92 -18.80 -18.31
CA ILE A 118 -22.30 -18.52 -18.69
C ILE A 118 -22.36 -17.70 -20.00
N MET A 119 -21.47 -16.72 -20.16
CA MET A 119 -21.36 -15.97 -21.41
C MET A 119 -20.89 -16.86 -22.56
N GLY A 120 -19.90 -17.73 -22.32
CA GLY A 120 -19.36 -18.68 -23.28
C GLY A 120 -20.42 -19.65 -23.79
N THR A 121 -21.22 -20.23 -22.89
CA THR A 121 -22.38 -21.07 -23.27
C THR A 121 -23.39 -20.28 -24.10
N SER A 122 -23.67 -19.02 -23.75
CA SER A 122 -24.61 -18.18 -24.48
C SER A 122 -24.16 -17.91 -25.93
N CYS A 123 -22.85 -17.81 -26.19
CA CYS A 123 -22.30 -17.66 -27.54
C CYS A 123 -22.55 -18.86 -28.46
N PHE A 124 -22.81 -20.06 -27.93
CA PHE A 124 -23.21 -21.19 -28.78
C PHE A 124 -24.64 -21.05 -29.31
N PHE A 125 -25.54 -20.47 -28.51
CA PHE A 125 -26.96 -20.35 -28.84
C PHE A 125 -27.30 -19.02 -29.53
N SER A 126 -28.02 -19.08 -30.65
CA SER A 126 -28.43 -17.87 -31.37
C SER A 126 -29.55 -17.12 -30.64
N PRO A 127 -29.54 -15.76 -30.61
CA PRO A 127 -30.57 -14.95 -29.93
C PRO A 127 -31.95 -14.96 -30.61
N THR A 128 -32.17 -15.82 -31.60
CA THR A 128 -33.40 -15.93 -32.38
C THR A 128 -34.53 -16.65 -31.65
N SER A 129 -34.21 -17.53 -30.70
CA SER A 129 -35.24 -18.26 -29.95
C SER A 129 -35.75 -17.46 -28.74
N GLY A 130 -37.01 -17.65 -28.36
CA GLY A 130 -37.59 -17.00 -27.18
C GLY A 130 -36.91 -17.40 -25.86
N GLY A 131 -36.44 -18.65 -25.76
CA GLY A 131 -35.74 -19.19 -24.59
C GLY A 131 -34.36 -18.56 -24.39
N THR A 132 -33.56 -18.46 -25.45
CA THR A 132 -32.22 -17.85 -25.39
C THR A 132 -32.26 -16.38 -24.99
N ARG A 133 -33.30 -15.64 -25.38
CA ARG A 133 -33.51 -14.24 -24.94
C ARG A 133 -33.76 -14.10 -23.45
N ARG A 134 -34.49 -15.05 -22.84
CA ARG A 134 -34.66 -15.07 -21.38
C ARG A 134 -33.32 -15.30 -20.70
N GLY A 135 -32.49 -16.21 -21.24
CA GLY A 135 -31.11 -16.40 -20.82
C GLY A 135 -30.30 -15.11 -20.83
N TYR A 136 -30.22 -14.42 -21.97
CA TYR A 136 -29.51 -13.13 -22.06
C TYR A 136 -30.05 -12.06 -21.09
N ARG A 137 -31.36 -12.05 -20.79
CA ARG A 137 -31.93 -11.13 -19.78
C ARG A 137 -31.51 -11.47 -18.36
N LEU A 138 -31.56 -12.76 -18.00
CA LEU A 138 -31.16 -13.21 -16.66
C LEU A 138 -29.69 -12.91 -16.42
N ILE A 139 -28.84 -13.21 -17.41
CA ILE A 139 -27.40 -12.90 -17.35
C ILE A 139 -27.18 -11.39 -17.23
N GLY A 140 -27.87 -10.59 -18.07
CA GLY A 140 -27.74 -9.13 -18.03
C GLY A 140 -28.10 -8.53 -16.67
N TRP A 141 -29.20 -8.99 -16.05
CA TRP A 141 -29.57 -8.56 -14.70
C TRP A 141 -28.59 -9.05 -13.63
N ALA A 142 -28.17 -10.31 -13.70
CA ALA A 142 -27.18 -10.85 -12.75
C ALA A 142 -25.88 -10.05 -12.80
N SER A 143 -25.36 -9.74 -13.99
CA SER A 143 -24.15 -8.92 -14.15
C SER A 143 -24.33 -7.50 -13.62
N ILE A 144 -25.50 -6.88 -13.81
CA ILE A 144 -25.76 -5.55 -13.24
C ILE A 144 -25.81 -5.60 -11.72
N ILE A 145 -26.53 -6.56 -11.14
CA ILE A 145 -26.64 -6.71 -9.68
C ILE A 145 -25.25 -6.91 -9.08
N ILE A 146 -24.47 -7.84 -9.62
CA ILE A 146 -23.10 -8.10 -9.16
C ILE A 146 -22.27 -6.81 -9.24
N GLY A 147 -22.22 -6.15 -10.40
CA GLY A 147 -21.43 -4.93 -10.59
C GLY A 147 -21.85 -3.75 -9.70
N VAL A 148 -23.14 -3.57 -9.43
CA VAL A 148 -23.62 -2.54 -8.47
C VAL A 148 -23.20 -2.93 -7.05
N THR A 149 -23.41 -4.18 -6.65
CA THR A 149 -23.10 -4.63 -5.28
C THR A 149 -21.61 -4.50 -4.98
N THR A 150 -20.73 -4.87 -5.91
CA THR A 150 -19.28 -4.79 -5.71
C THR A 150 -18.76 -3.36 -5.72
N LEU A 151 -19.40 -2.43 -6.46
CA LEU A 151 -19.06 -1.00 -6.41
C LEU A 151 -19.63 -0.29 -5.18
N ALA A 152 -20.82 -0.66 -4.73
CA ALA A 152 -21.48 -0.02 -3.58
C ALA A 152 -20.89 -0.49 -2.25
N TYR A 153 -20.39 -1.72 -2.18
CA TYR A 153 -19.88 -2.32 -0.94
C TYR A 153 -18.79 -1.47 -0.28
N PRO A 154 -17.67 -1.09 -0.95
CA PRO A 154 -16.62 -0.28 -0.34
C PRO A 154 -17.11 1.10 0.14
N LEU A 155 -18.08 1.70 -0.57
CA LEU A 155 -18.66 2.99 -0.19
C LEU A 155 -19.49 2.90 1.10
N ILE A 156 -20.18 1.78 1.31
CA ILE A 156 -21.05 1.56 2.47
C ILE A 156 -20.23 1.13 3.68
N THR A 157 -19.25 0.25 3.50
CA THR A 157 -18.44 -0.31 4.60
C THR A 157 -17.21 0.51 4.95
N GLN A 158 -16.91 1.58 4.20
CA GLN A 158 -15.68 2.38 4.34
C GLN A 158 -14.40 1.53 4.30
N THR A 159 -14.50 0.33 3.73
CA THR A 159 -13.34 -0.56 3.57
C THR A 159 -12.49 -0.06 2.41
N PRO A 160 -11.19 -0.35 2.41
CA PRO A 160 -10.32 -0.06 1.26
C PRO A 160 -10.96 -0.61 -0.03
N PRO A 161 -10.80 0.06 -1.18
CA PRO A 161 -11.31 -0.37 -2.47
C PRO A 161 -10.49 -1.56 -3.02
N ASP A 162 -10.39 -2.62 -2.24
CA ASP A 162 -9.85 -3.91 -2.62
C ASP A 162 -10.85 -4.69 -3.48
N SER A 163 -10.39 -5.79 -4.09
CA SER A 163 -11.24 -6.66 -4.89
C SER A 163 -12.33 -7.31 -4.03
N VAL A 164 -13.58 -6.86 -4.19
CA VAL A 164 -14.75 -7.45 -3.53
C VAL A 164 -15.25 -8.62 -4.37
N ALA A 165 -15.26 -9.82 -3.77
CA ALA A 165 -15.62 -11.07 -4.46
C ALA A 165 -14.79 -11.33 -5.74
N GLY A 166 -13.52 -10.89 -5.73
CA GLY A 166 -12.59 -11.06 -6.85
C GLY A 166 -12.77 -10.10 -8.03
N LEU A 167 -13.71 -9.15 -7.93
CA LEU A 167 -13.85 -8.08 -8.92
C LEU A 167 -13.18 -6.81 -8.41
N THR A 168 -12.27 -6.26 -9.20
CA THR A 168 -11.81 -4.89 -9.02
C THR A 168 -12.92 -3.90 -9.36
N SER A 169 -12.77 -2.63 -8.97
CA SER A 169 -13.70 -1.55 -9.36
C SER A 169 -13.87 -1.46 -10.88
N MET A 170 -12.78 -1.70 -11.63
CA MET A 170 -12.81 -1.84 -13.09
C MET A 170 -13.62 -3.05 -13.55
N GLY A 171 -13.36 -4.24 -13.00
CA GLY A 171 -14.13 -5.46 -13.33
C GLY A 171 -15.63 -5.31 -13.06
N SER A 172 -15.99 -4.56 -12.02
CA SER A 172 -17.37 -4.25 -11.64
C SER A 172 -18.05 -3.32 -12.65
N LEU A 173 -17.36 -2.26 -13.10
CA LEU A 173 -17.82 -1.41 -14.20
C LEU A 173 -18.02 -2.22 -15.48
N PHE A 174 -17.09 -3.13 -15.80
CA PHE A 174 -17.24 -4.04 -16.94
C PHE A 174 -18.47 -4.93 -16.83
N CYS A 175 -18.75 -5.46 -15.65
CA CYS A 175 -19.92 -6.28 -15.40
C CYS A 175 -21.21 -5.48 -15.65
N LEU A 176 -21.27 -4.22 -15.22
CA LEU A 176 -22.39 -3.32 -15.49
C LEU A 176 -22.57 -3.05 -16.99
N LEU A 177 -21.50 -2.70 -17.68
CA LEU A 177 -21.51 -2.38 -19.11
C LEU A 177 -21.91 -3.61 -19.94
N LEU A 178 -21.35 -4.79 -19.62
CA LEU A 178 -21.70 -6.06 -20.24
C LEU A 178 -23.17 -6.40 -20.00
N GLY A 179 -23.64 -6.28 -18.75
CA GLY A 179 -25.02 -6.55 -18.41
C GLY A 179 -26.00 -5.65 -19.18
N ALA A 180 -25.67 -4.37 -19.32
CA ALA A 180 -26.45 -3.43 -20.12
C ALA A 180 -26.45 -3.79 -21.61
N ALA A 181 -25.29 -4.18 -22.18
CA ALA A 181 -25.21 -4.64 -23.57
C ALA A 181 -26.10 -5.86 -23.82
N LEU A 182 -26.07 -6.84 -22.91
CA LEU A 182 -26.89 -8.05 -22.99
C LEU A 182 -28.38 -7.77 -22.90
N LEU A 183 -28.80 -6.85 -22.01
CA LEU A 183 -30.20 -6.43 -21.92
C LEU A 183 -30.68 -5.75 -23.21
N ILE A 184 -29.84 -4.92 -23.83
CA ILE A 184 -30.15 -4.27 -25.10
C ILE A 184 -30.31 -5.32 -26.21
N ILE A 185 -29.37 -6.26 -26.32
CA ILE A 185 -29.44 -7.36 -27.30
C ILE A 185 -30.70 -8.20 -27.09
N ALA A 186 -31.05 -8.53 -25.84
CA ALA A 186 -32.25 -9.31 -25.52
C ALA A 186 -33.57 -8.57 -25.77
N HIS A 187 -33.54 -7.24 -25.83
CA HIS A 187 -34.70 -6.41 -26.14
C HIS A 187 -34.97 -6.30 -27.65
N GLN A 188 -33.96 -6.47 -28.51
CA GLN A 188 -34.13 -6.34 -29.97
C GLN A 188 -34.81 -7.57 -30.58
N ARG A 189 -35.91 -7.38 -31.33
CA ARG A 189 -36.68 -8.48 -31.98
C ARG A 189 -36.00 -9.06 -33.22
N THR A 190 -35.19 -8.28 -33.91
CA THR A 190 -34.36 -8.67 -35.05
C THR A 190 -32.88 -8.69 -34.65
N TYR A 191 -32.03 -9.42 -35.40
CA TYR A 191 -30.59 -9.41 -35.15
C TYR A 191 -30.08 -7.96 -35.11
N PRO A 192 -29.30 -7.57 -34.09
CA PRO A 192 -28.66 -6.26 -34.03
C PRO A 192 -27.58 -6.21 -35.11
N THR A 193 -27.94 -5.84 -36.33
CA THR A 193 -26.96 -5.36 -37.30
C THR A 193 -26.59 -3.92 -36.92
N LEU A 194 -25.35 -3.51 -37.19
CA LEU A 194 -24.95 -2.11 -37.19
C LEU A 194 -25.07 -1.56 -38.64
N PRO A 195 -26.26 -1.17 -39.13
CA PRO A 195 -26.40 -0.41 -40.37
C PRO A 195 -26.01 1.06 -40.12
N LEU A 196 -24.83 1.32 -39.54
CA LEU A 196 -24.27 2.67 -39.45
C LEU A 196 -23.40 2.93 -40.68
N PRO A 197 -23.41 4.16 -41.22
CA PRO A 197 -22.48 4.54 -42.26
C PRO A 197 -21.04 4.44 -41.71
N ARG A 198 -20.10 4.00 -42.56
CA ARG A 198 -18.68 3.81 -42.16
C ARG A 198 -18.08 5.06 -41.51
N SER A 199 -18.49 6.25 -41.97
CA SER A 199 -18.07 7.53 -41.38
C SER A 199 -18.52 7.70 -39.92
N ALA A 200 -19.75 7.33 -39.58
CA ALA A 200 -20.24 7.41 -38.19
C ALA A 200 -19.52 6.42 -37.27
N ILE A 201 -19.17 5.24 -37.80
CA ILE A 201 -18.37 4.25 -37.07
C ILE A 201 -16.98 4.80 -36.78
N ILE A 202 -16.29 5.37 -37.78
CA ILE A 202 -14.96 5.95 -37.62
C ILE A 202 -14.97 7.09 -36.61
N VAL A 203 -15.92 8.02 -36.72
CA VAL A 203 -16.06 9.14 -35.78
C VAL A 203 -16.34 8.66 -34.36
N GLY A 204 -17.22 7.67 -34.20
CA GLY A 204 -17.52 7.07 -32.90
C GLY A 204 -16.32 6.37 -32.27
N VAL A 205 -15.59 5.57 -33.04
CA VAL A 205 -14.36 4.91 -32.59
C VAL A 205 -13.33 5.96 -32.17
N LEU A 206 -13.08 6.96 -33.01
CA LEU A 206 -12.08 8.00 -32.74
C LEU A 206 -12.42 8.81 -31.48
N GLY A 207 -13.70 9.16 -31.29
CA GLY A 207 -14.17 9.84 -30.09
C GLY A 207 -13.91 9.02 -28.82
N VAL A 208 -14.29 7.73 -28.82
CA VAL A 208 -14.08 6.85 -27.67
C VAL A 208 -12.59 6.64 -27.39
N THR A 209 -11.76 6.48 -28.43
CA THR A 209 -10.31 6.38 -28.28
C THR A 209 -9.72 7.62 -27.61
N VAL A 210 -10.09 8.82 -28.06
CA VAL A 210 -9.61 10.08 -27.46
C VAL A 210 -10.07 10.20 -26.01
N SER A 211 -11.33 9.87 -25.71
CA SER A 211 -11.84 9.89 -24.33
C SER A 211 -11.07 8.94 -23.41
N ILE A 212 -10.78 7.71 -23.87
CA ILE A 212 -10.00 6.74 -23.09
C ILE A 212 -8.56 7.19 -22.91
N MET A 213 -7.94 7.77 -23.93
CA MET A 213 -6.59 8.32 -23.83
C MET A 213 -6.50 9.46 -22.81
N ILE A 214 -7.44 10.39 -22.84
CA ILE A 214 -7.53 11.49 -21.86
C ILE A 214 -7.71 10.92 -20.45
N TRP A 215 -8.59 9.94 -20.30
CA TRP A 215 -8.86 9.31 -19.02
C TRP A 215 -7.66 8.53 -18.48
N LEU A 216 -6.94 7.79 -19.32
CA LEU A 216 -5.69 7.11 -18.97
C LEU A 216 -4.61 8.11 -18.54
N ALA A 217 -4.42 9.19 -19.32
CA ALA A 217 -3.47 10.25 -18.99
C ALA A 217 -3.82 10.93 -17.66
N SER A 218 -5.11 11.20 -17.40
CA SER A 218 -5.56 11.77 -16.13
C SER A 218 -5.31 10.83 -14.96
N SER A 219 -5.60 9.53 -15.12
CA SER A 219 -5.38 8.51 -14.09
C SER A 219 -3.89 8.37 -13.77
N TRP A 220 -3.05 8.42 -14.81
CA TRP A 220 -1.60 8.41 -14.69
C TRP A 220 -1.06 9.60 -13.90
N VAL A 221 -1.52 10.82 -14.22
CA VAL A 221 -1.13 12.04 -13.50
C VAL A 221 -1.54 11.98 -12.04
N GLN A 222 -2.77 11.53 -11.76
CA GLN A 222 -3.27 11.41 -10.37
C GLN A 222 -2.46 10.40 -9.57
N TYR A 223 -2.06 9.29 -10.18
CA TYR A 223 -1.26 8.28 -9.52
C TYR A 223 0.16 8.77 -9.20
N ASN A 224 0.85 9.40 -10.15
CA ASN A 224 2.17 9.98 -9.90
C ASN A 224 2.13 11.08 -8.85
N ALA A 225 1.10 11.93 -8.86
CA ALA A 225 0.92 12.95 -7.83
C ALA A 225 0.78 12.33 -6.42
N ARG A 226 0.12 11.17 -6.31
CA ARG A 226 0.02 10.43 -5.04
C ARG A 226 1.35 9.84 -4.60
N LEU A 227 2.15 9.28 -5.52
CA LEU A 227 3.49 8.79 -5.21
C LEU A 227 4.39 9.92 -4.71
N THR A 228 4.45 11.04 -5.42
CA THR A 228 5.25 12.20 -4.99
C THR A 228 4.78 12.74 -3.64
N ALA A 229 3.47 12.73 -3.36
CA ALA A 229 2.94 13.11 -2.05
C ALA A 229 3.38 12.14 -0.94
N ALA A 230 3.39 10.83 -1.21
CA ALA A 230 3.89 9.83 -0.28
C ALA A 230 5.39 10.01 0.01
N ASP A 231 6.21 10.21 -1.03
CA ASP A 231 7.65 10.46 -0.88
C ASP A 231 7.92 11.72 -0.08
N THR A 232 7.20 12.80 -0.37
CA THR A 232 7.33 14.06 0.36
C THR A 232 6.93 13.89 1.82
N LEU A 233 5.85 13.16 2.09
CA LEU A 233 5.39 12.88 3.44
C LEU A 233 6.41 12.06 4.25
N VAL A 234 6.92 10.96 3.67
CA VAL A 234 7.91 10.11 4.34
C VAL A 234 9.19 10.89 4.64
N ASN A 235 9.68 11.68 3.68
CA ASN A 235 10.85 12.53 3.89
C ASN A 235 10.61 13.59 4.97
N ASN A 236 9.47 14.29 4.95
CA ASN A 236 9.13 15.29 5.97
C ASN A 236 9.02 14.68 7.38
N VAL A 237 8.46 13.47 7.48
CA VAL A 237 8.36 12.75 8.74
C VAL A 237 9.74 12.29 9.23
N ALA A 238 10.60 11.80 8.33
CA ALA A 238 11.97 11.44 8.63
C ALA A 238 12.80 12.65 9.09
N ASP A 239 12.75 13.76 8.36
CA ASP A 239 13.46 15.01 8.70
C ASP A 239 12.94 15.57 10.04
N GLY A 240 11.62 15.53 10.26
CA GLY A 240 11.02 15.94 11.53
C GLY A 240 11.43 15.05 12.71
N MET A 241 11.66 13.76 12.47
CA MET A 241 12.19 12.83 13.47
C MET A 241 13.66 13.12 13.76
N GLU A 242 14.48 13.33 12.73
CA GLU A 242 15.90 13.69 12.86
C GLU A 242 16.04 14.98 13.67
N GLN A 243 15.28 16.03 13.34
CA GLN A 243 15.30 17.30 14.07
C GLN A 243 14.90 17.15 15.54
N ARG A 244 13.94 16.26 15.84
CA ARG A 244 13.51 15.99 17.23
C ARG A 244 14.60 15.26 18.00
N ILE A 245 15.20 14.22 17.41
CA ILE A 245 16.31 13.50 18.02
C ILE A 245 17.47 14.45 18.28
N GLU A 246 17.85 15.28 17.30
CA GLU A 246 18.90 16.29 17.46
C GLU A 246 18.58 17.28 18.58
N SER A 247 17.32 17.71 18.69
CA SER A 247 16.85 18.55 19.79
C SER A 247 17.02 17.85 21.15
N LYS A 248 16.70 16.55 21.26
CA LYS A 248 16.92 15.78 22.50
C LYS A 248 18.40 15.64 22.84
N VAL A 249 19.24 15.36 21.85
CA VAL A 249 20.69 15.29 22.03
C VAL A 249 21.22 16.62 22.58
N LYS A 250 20.82 17.76 21.98
CA LYS A 250 21.22 19.09 22.46
C LYS A 250 20.71 19.39 23.86
N GLN A 251 19.54 18.89 24.26
CA GLN A 251 19.03 19.04 25.62
C GLN A 251 19.87 18.26 26.64
N VAL A 252 20.19 17.00 26.36
CA VAL A 252 21.06 16.18 27.22
C VAL A 252 22.47 16.77 27.28
N GLU A 253 22.99 17.26 26.16
CA GLU A 253 24.29 17.93 26.09
C GLU A 253 24.34 19.18 26.98
N ARG A 254 23.36 20.09 26.86
CA ARG A 254 23.26 21.28 27.71
C ARG A 254 23.10 20.94 29.20
N LEU A 255 22.33 19.90 29.51
CA LEU A 255 22.19 19.40 30.88
C LEU A 255 23.56 18.94 31.42
N THR A 256 24.30 18.20 30.61
CA THR A 256 25.63 17.70 30.98
C THR A 256 26.63 18.84 31.16
N GLU A 257 26.64 19.83 30.26
CA GLU A 257 27.47 21.04 30.35
C GLU A 257 27.18 21.83 31.63
N ARG A 258 25.90 22.06 31.95
CA ARG A 258 25.48 22.76 33.18
C ARG A 258 25.93 22.02 34.43
N TRP A 259 25.83 20.69 34.45
CA TRP A 259 26.23 19.88 35.59
C TRP A 259 27.76 19.85 35.76
N MET A 260 28.52 19.90 34.67
CA MET A 260 29.97 20.04 34.72
C MET A 260 30.40 21.37 35.33
N ALA A 261 29.71 22.47 35.01
CA ALA A 261 30.00 23.77 35.60
C ALA A 261 29.79 23.79 37.13
N LEU A 262 28.78 23.07 37.62
CA LEU A 262 28.45 22.98 39.05
C LEU A 262 29.39 22.06 39.86
N ARG A 263 30.29 21.31 39.20
CA ARG A 263 31.22 20.36 39.85
C ARG A 263 32.20 21.03 40.83
N GLY A 264 32.43 22.35 40.68
CA GLY A 264 33.30 23.15 41.53
C GLY A 264 32.64 23.72 42.80
N GLU A 265 31.31 23.63 42.93
CA GLU A 265 30.56 24.23 44.03
C GLU A 265 30.21 23.20 45.13
N GLY A 266 29.89 23.68 46.34
CA GLY A 266 29.76 22.85 47.55
C GLY A 266 28.84 21.62 47.41
N ARG A 267 29.38 20.45 47.77
CA ARG A 267 28.84 19.09 47.48
C ARG A 267 27.39 18.82 47.93
N ASN A 268 26.90 19.52 48.97
CA ASN A 268 25.57 19.24 49.55
C ASN A 268 24.45 20.05 48.88
N VAL A 269 24.69 21.32 48.52
CA VAL A 269 23.70 22.18 47.83
C VAL A 269 23.49 21.71 46.39
N VAL A 270 24.55 21.22 45.75
CA VAL A 270 24.53 20.68 44.38
C VAL A 270 23.65 19.43 44.28
N ARG A 271 23.60 18.58 45.31
CA ARG A 271 22.83 17.32 45.26
C ARG A 271 21.31 17.55 45.29
N GLU A 272 20.82 18.43 46.17
CA GLU A 272 19.38 18.74 46.26
C GLU A 272 18.88 19.45 44.99
N LEU A 273 19.69 20.36 44.44
CA LEU A 273 19.38 21.05 43.19
C LEU A 273 19.33 20.08 41.99
N GLN A 274 20.27 19.14 41.90
CA GLN A 274 20.31 18.11 40.86
C GLN A 274 19.09 17.18 40.89
N GLU A 275 18.63 16.79 42.09
CA GLU A 275 17.45 15.93 42.22
C GLU A 275 16.16 16.62 41.77
N VAL A 276 15.96 17.88 42.15
CA VAL A 276 14.79 18.68 41.76
C VAL A 276 14.79 18.95 40.26
N GLU A 277 15.95 19.32 39.72
CA GLU A 277 16.13 19.60 38.29
C GLU A 277 15.89 18.35 37.44
N MET A 278 16.40 17.19 37.84
CA MET A 278 16.14 15.96 37.08
C MET A 278 14.66 15.56 37.16
N ARG A 279 14.03 15.61 38.33
CA ARG A 279 12.61 15.26 38.43
C ARG A 279 11.75 16.13 37.51
N THR A 280 12.11 17.40 37.37
CA THR A 280 11.46 18.33 36.43
C THR A 280 11.75 17.93 34.99
N PHE A 281 13.01 17.69 34.63
CA PHE A 281 13.41 17.29 33.29
C PHE A 281 12.76 15.97 32.84
N MET A 282 12.77 14.95 33.71
CA MET A 282 12.12 13.66 33.47
C MET A 282 10.61 13.75 33.36
N ARG A 283 9.97 14.71 34.04
CA ARG A 283 8.52 14.94 33.93
C ARG A 283 8.17 15.63 32.62
N ASP A 284 8.99 16.60 32.21
CA ASP A 284 8.73 17.42 31.04
C ASP A 284 9.10 16.67 29.73
N GLU A 285 9.96 15.65 29.82
CA GLU A 285 10.40 14.84 28.68
C GLU A 285 9.89 13.39 28.73
N PRO A 286 8.70 13.09 28.14
CA PRO A 286 8.14 11.74 27.95
C PRO A 286 9.17 10.68 27.51
N SER A 287 9.87 10.95 26.40
CA SER A 287 10.74 9.98 25.75
C SER A 287 11.97 9.55 26.54
N LEU A 288 12.26 10.20 27.66
CA LEU A 288 13.44 9.93 28.48
C LEU A 288 13.11 8.92 29.58
N LEU A 289 13.69 7.72 29.47
CA LEU A 289 13.40 6.59 30.35
C LEU A 289 14.25 6.63 31.62
N ALA A 290 15.55 6.87 31.46
CA ALA A 290 16.52 6.90 32.54
C ALA A 290 17.78 7.68 32.16
N ILE A 291 18.49 8.22 33.15
CA ILE A 291 19.78 8.88 32.99
C ILE A 291 20.73 8.38 34.07
N VAL A 292 21.98 8.15 33.67
CA VAL A 292 23.08 7.75 34.54
C VAL A 292 24.27 8.65 34.26
N HIS A 293 24.90 9.12 35.33
CA HIS A 293 26.16 9.84 35.26
C HIS A 293 27.31 8.91 35.66
N LEU A 294 28.21 8.68 34.71
CA LEU A 294 29.41 7.86 34.84
C LEU A 294 30.63 8.76 35.03
N ALA A 295 31.48 8.36 35.97
CA ALA A 295 32.80 8.93 36.15
C ALA A 295 33.83 8.33 35.19
N ASP A 296 35.05 8.87 35.24
CA ASP A 296 36.22 8.46 34.43
C ASP A 296 36.53 6.94 34.54
N ASP A 297 36.24 6.33 35.70
CA ASP A 297 36.42 4.90 35.96
C ASP A 297 35.16 4.06 35.64
N ALA A 298 34.22 4.62 34.88
CA ALA A 298 32.89 4.06 34.62
C ALA A 298 32.06 3.77 35.88
N GLN A 299 32.44 4.33 37.05
CA GLN A 299 31.60 4.21 38.24
C GLN A 299 30.38 5.12 38.14
N ILE A 300 29.24 4.55 38.53
CA ILE A 300 27.97 5.25 38.59
C ILE A 300 28.02 6.22 39.78
N ARG A 301 28.11 7.51 39.50
CA ARG A 301 28.03 8.55 40.55
C ARG A 301 26.60 8.88 40.91
N TRP A 302 25.71 8.78 39.93
CA TRP A 302 24.33 9.18 40.08
C TRP A 302 23.46 8.52 39.01
N ARG A 303 22.19 8.25 39.35
CA ARG A 303 21.24 7.59 38.46
C ARG A 303 19.80 7.97 38.81
N VAL A 304 18.96 8.15 37.80
CA VAL A 304 17.51 8.32 37.95
C VAL A 304 16.82 7.64 36.78
N GLY A 305 15.76 6.90 37.07
CA GLY A 305 14.79 6.43 36.07
C GLY A 305 13.44 7.08 36.31
N ARG A 306 12.66 7.24 35.25
CA ARG A 306 11.24 7.57 35.35
C ARG A 306 10.47 6.48 36.10
N GLU A 307 10.73 5.23 35.74
CA GLU A 307 10.19 4.05 36.40
C GLU A 307 11.32 3.16 36.91
N PRO A 308 11.10 2.39 37.99
CA PRO A 308 12.08 1.43 38.48
C PRO A 308 12.52 0.42 37.41
N ALA A 309 11.59 -0.02 36.55
CA ALA A 309 11.86 -0.96 35.46
C ALA A 309 12.84 -0.39 34.41
N ASN A 310 12.67 0.89 34.04
CA ASN A 310 13.54 1.56 33.07
C ASN A 310 14.97 1.73 33.59
N LEU A 311 15.10 2.06 34.88
CA LEU A 311 16.40 2.13 35.52
C LEU A 311 17.06 0.75 35.60
N LEU A 312 16.31 -0.29 35.95
CA LEU A 312 16.80 -1.68 35.98
C LEU A 312 17.29 -2.13 34.60
N TRP A 313 16.51 -1.89 33.56
CA TRP A 313 16.92 -2.19 32.17
C TRP A 313 18.23 -1.48 31.81
N MET A 314 18.36 -0.18 32.10
CA MET A 314 19.57 0.58 31.82
C MET A 314 20.80 0.05 32.59
N MET A 315 20.61 -0.37 33.85
CA MET A 315 21.67 -0.99 34.65
C MET A 315 22.10 -2.34 34.09
N ASP A 316 21.14 -3.16 33.63
CA ASP A 316 21.41 -4.45 33.01
C ASP A 316 22.26 -4.29 31.75
N GLN A 317 21.91 -3.33 30.88
CA GLN A 317 22.70 -3.02 29.68
C GLN A 317 24.12 -2.55 30.00
N LEU A 318 24.32 -1.79 31.08
CA LEU A 318 25.65 -1.37 31.53
C LEU A 318 26.55 -2.52 32.02
N THR A 319 25.99 -3.70 32.29
CA THR A 319 26.80 -4.91 32.58
C THR A 319 27.17 -5.69 31.32
N GLY A 320 26.52 -5.39 30.19
CA GLY A 320 26.72 -6.07 28.92
C GLY A 320 28.09 -5.77 28.29
N PRO A 321 28.81 -6.78 27.77
CA PRO A 321 30.12 -6.57 27.15
C PRO A 321 30.04 -5.71 25.88
N ALA A 322 28.93 -5.75 25.15
CA ALA A 322 28.70 -4.95 23.95
C ALA A 322 28.61 -3.45 24.27
N THR A 323 27.82 -3.09 25.28
CA THR A 323 27.64 -1.70 25.72
C THR A 323 28.90 -1.14 26.38
N LEU A 324 29.61 -1.94 27.18
CA LEU A 324 30.90 -1.54 27.76
C LEU A 324 31.97 -1.35 26.67
N GLY A 325 32.01 -2.23 25.66
CA GLY A 325 32.89 -2.10 24.51
C GLY A 325 32.60 -0.83 23.70
N TRP A 326 31.33 -0.50 23.50
CA TRP A 326 30.89 0.73 22.84
C TRP A 326 31.30 1.99 23.62
N LEU A 327 31.07 2.04 24.94
CA LEU A 327 31.49 3.17 25.78
C LEU A 327 33.01 3.37 25.77
N ARG A 328 33.79 2.28 25.81
CA ARG A 328 35.25 2.35 25.69
C ARG A 328 35.66 2.93 24.34
N LEU A 329 35.08 2.44 23.25
CA LEU A 329 35.37 2.93 21.90
C LEU A 329 35.02 4.42 21.76
N GLN A 330 33.90 4.87 22.34
CA GLN A 330 33.52 6.27 22.35
C GLN A 330 34.57 7.15 23.05
N ASN A 331 35.04 6.72 24.22
CA ASN A 331 36.06 7.44 24.99
C ASN A 331 37.41 7.46 24.25
N GLU A 332 37.84 6.33 23.67
CA GLU A 332 39.07 6.24 22.87
C GLU A 332 39.02 7.17 21.65
N LEU A 333 37.90 7.21 20.94
CA LEU A 333 37.69 8.05 19.76
C LEU A 333 37.34 9.50 20.11
N HIS A 334 37.26 9.85 21.40
CA HIS A 334 36.87 11.18 21.89
C HIS A 334 35.56 11.68 21.25
N GLN A 335 34.62 10.75 20.99
CA GLN A 335 33.33 11.06 20.40
C GLN A 335 32.41 11.68 21.44
N ARG A 336 32.11 12.97 21.26
CA ARG A 336 31.27 13.75 22.18
C ARG A 336 29.87 13.15 22.35
N ILE A 337 29.29 12.64 21.27
CA ILE A 337 27.94 12.07 21.23
C ILE A 337 28.01 10.73 20.51
N SER A 338 27.41 9.69 21.08
CA SER A 338 27.29 8.38 20.46
C SER A 338 25.96 7.72 20.80
N TRP A 339 25.44 6.92 19.87
CA TRP A 339 24.21 6.15 20.03
C TRP A 339 24.51 4.65 20.03
N HIS A 340 23.77 3.90 20.83
CA HIS A 340 23.84 2.44 20.88
C HIS A 340 22.47 1.82 21.14
N PHE A 341 22.13 0.78 20.40
CA PHE A 341 20.88 0.03 20.52
C PHE A 341 21.21 -1.39 20.95
N PRO A 342 21.24 -1.67 22.27
CA PRO A 342 21.77 -2.92 22.79
C PRO A 342 20.76 -4.07 22.76
N ASP A 343 19.47 -3.77 22.73
CA ASP A 343 18.39 -4.74 22.95
C ASP A 343 17.57 -4.94 21.65
N PRO A 344 17.67 -6.12 21.00
CA PRO A 344 16.90 -6.42 19.80
C PRO A 344 15.42 -6.70 20.09
N GLU A 345 15.03 -7.03 21.33
CA GLU A 345 13.61 -7.18 21.70
C GLU A 345 12.96 -5.81 21.98
N ARG A 346 13.76 -4.82 22.36
CA ARG A 346 13.36 -3.42 22.55
C ARG A 346 14.07 -2.50 21.57
N SER A 347 13.89 -2.75 20.28
CA SER A 347 14.56 -2.03 19.19
C SER A 347 14.29 -0.51 19.15
N SER A 348 13.24 -0.02 19.83
CA SER A 348 12.96 1.42 19.99
C SER A 348 13.79 2.10 21.08
N HIS A 349 14.40 1.33 21.99
CA HIS A 349 15.15 1.86 23.12
C HIS A 349 16.61 2.11 22.74
N GLY A 350 16.98 3.39 22.67
CA GLY A 350 18.34 3.83 22.40
C GLY A 350 19.06 4.27 23.67
N LEU A 351 20.35 3.93 23.76
CA LEU A 351 21.29 4.53 24.70
C LEU A 351 22.04 5.66 24.00
N LEU A 352 21.94 6.87 24.54
CA LEU A 352 22.66 8.05 24.13
C LEU A 352 23.75 8.36 25.15
N ALA A 353 25.02 8.33 24.74
CA ALA A 353 26.12 8.74 25.59
C ALA A 353 26.65 10.11 25.15
N VAL A 354 26.69 11.05 26.10
CA VAL A 354 27.30 12.36 25.94
C VAL A 354 28.54 12.42 26.82
N THR A 355 29.71 12.49 26.20
CA THR A 355 31.00 12.61 26.89
C THR A 355 31.48 14.05 26.83
N LEU A 356 31.98 14.56 27.95
CA LEU A 356 32.62 15.87 28.04
C LEU A 356 34.04 15.71 28.60
N ASP A 357 34.87 16.74 28.41
CA ASP A 357 36.22 16.83 28.97
C ASP A 357 37.13 15.62 28.63
N ARG A 358 37.19 15.26 27.33
CA ARG A 358 37.98 14.14 26.79
C ARG A 358 37.68 12.78 27.44
N GLY A 359 36.43 12.54 27.84
CA GLY A 359 35.96 11.22 28.30
C GLY A 359 35.92 11.04 29.83
N GLN A 360 36.30 12.06 30.61
CA GLN A 360 36.32 11.97 32.08
C GLN A 360 34.92 11.95 32.73
N THR A 361 33.91 12.44 32.02
CA THR A 361 32.51 12.39 32.47
C THR A 361 31.62 12.00 31.30
N THR A 362 30.83 10.95 31.52
CA THR A 362 29.88 10.45 30.52
C THR A 362 28.48 10.49 31.12
N MET A 363 27.56 11.17 30.46
CA MET A 363 26.15 11.10 30.77
C MET A 363 25.49 10.15 29.79
N LEU A 364 24.95 9.06 30.32
CA LEU A 364 24.20 8.08 29.55
C LEU A 364 22.71 8.37 29.74
N ALA A 365 21.96 8.42 28.65
CA ALA A 365 20.51 8.58 28.65
C ALA A 365 19.87 7.41 27.90
N ALA A 366 18.88 6.78 28.51
CA ALA A 366 18.00 5.82 27.86
C ALA A 366 16.79 6.56 27.30
N ILE A 367 16.55 6.44 26.00
CA ILE A 367 15.50 7.16 25.27
C ILE A 367 14.64 6.14 24.53
N ASP A 368 13.31 6.25 24.65
CA ASP A 368 12.36 5.51 23.83
C ASP A 368 11.99 6.32 22.59
N LEU A 369 12.45 5.86 21.43
CA LEU A 369 12.11 6.49 20.15
C LEU A 369 10.63 6.28 19.81
N ALA A 370 9.98 5.21 20.29
CA ALA A 370 8.57 4.95 20.00
C ALA A 370 7.68 6.03 20.64
N GLU A 371 8.04 6.50 21.83
CA GLU A 371 7.33 7.59 22.50
C GLU A 371 7.48 8.92 21.74
N ILE A 372 8.63 9.17 21.09
CA ILE A 372 8.82 10.32 20.19
C ILE A 372 7.85 10.27 19.01
N ILE A 373 7.63 9.08 18.44
CA ILE A 373 6.68 8.85 17.34
C ILE A 373 5.23 9.00 17.84
N GLN A 374 4.91 8.51 19.04
CA GLN A 374 3.54 8.65 19.57
C GLN A 374 3.14 10.11 19.75
N LEU A 375 4.10 10.99 20.07
CA LEU A 375 3.88 12.44 20.13
C LEU A 375 3.63 13.08 18.75
N GLN A 376 3.87 12.34 17.66
CA GLN A 376 3.59 12.72 16.28
C GLN A 376 2.23 12.24 15.77
N ARG A 377 1.40 11.57 16.58
CA ARG A 377 0.07 11.06 16.16
C ARG A 377 -0.89 12.09 15.56
N HIS A 378 -0.64 13.38 15.76
CA HIS A 378 -1.45 14.47 15.22
C HIS A 378 -1.06 14.88 13.79
N LEU A 379 -0.04 14.25 13.19
CA LEU A 379 0.28 14.46 11.78
C LEU A 379 -0.83 13.86 10.91
N ASP A 380 -1.45 14.72 10.10
CA ASP A 380 -2.36 14.29 9.05
C ASP A 380 -1.56 13.52 8.00
N THR A 381 -1.64 12.19 8.06
CA THR A 381 -0.95 11.33 7.09
C THR A 381 -1.66 11.27 5.74
N SER A 382 -2.72 12.07 5.50
CA SER A 382 -3.42 12.18 4.21
C SER A 382 -3.86 10.83 3.62
N GLY A 383 -4.17 9.86 4.49
CA GLY A 383 -4.58 8.50 4.10
C GLY A 383 -3.45 7.50 3.86
N PHE A 384 -2.19 7.86 4.16
CA PHE A 384 -1.04 6.95 4.12
C PHE A 384 -0.81 6.29 5.49
N ILE A 385 -0.21 5.09 5.47
CA ILE A 385 0.29 4.39 6.66
C ILE A 385 1.81 4.45 6.62
N ILE A 386 2.42 5.01 7.65
CA ILE A 386 3.88 5.08 7.80
C ILE A 386 4.27 4.05 8.84
N THR A 387 5.14 3.13 8.47
CA THR A 387 5.63 2.08 9.36
C THR A 387 7.10 2.32 9.65
N TYR A 388 7.47 2.29 10.93
CA TYR A 388 8.84 2.41 11.39
C TYR A 388 9.39 1.03 11.69
N THR A 389 10.45 0.64 11.00
CA THR A 389 11.12 -0.64 11.17
C THR A 389 12.58 -0.44 11.60
N SER A 390 13.11 -1.40 12.33
CA SER A 390 14.52 -1.49 12.72
C SER A 390 14.88 -2.97 12.81
N ASN A 391 15.90 -3.43 12.08
CA ASN A 391 16.29 -4.85 11.99
C ASN A 391 15.09 -5.80 11.72
N ASP A 392 14.28 -5.45 10.70
CA ASP A 392 13.06 -6.18 10.31
C ASP A 392 11.94 -6.26 11.37
N GLN A 393 12.09 -5.56 12.50
CA GLN A 393 11.03 -5.40 13.49
C GLN A 393 10.34 -4.05 13.36
N THR A 394 9.02 -4.07 13.25
CA THR A 394 8.19 -2.87 13.31
C THR A 394 8.05 -2.40 14.76
N TRP A 395 8.44 -1.16 15.03
CA TRP A 395 8.38 -0.56 16.37
C TRP A 395 7.36 0.58 16.47
N GLY A 396 6.76 1.00 15.36
CA GLY A 396 5.64 1.94 15.37
C GLY A 396 4.94 2.08 14.02
N THR A 397 3.68 2.52 14.04
CA THR A 397 2.90 2.87 12.85
C THR A 397 2.17 4.19 13.06
N LEU A 398 2.22 5.10 12.09
CA LEU A 398 1.39 6.31 12.03
C LEU A 398 0.34 6.17 10.92
N SER A 399 -0.91 6.46 11.26
CA SER A 399 -2.03 6.51 10.31
C SER A 399 -3.04 7.57 10.76
N ALA A 400 -3.63 8.29 9.80
CA ALA A 400 -4.63 9.32 10.03
C ALA A 400 -5.92 8.80 10.68
N ASN A 401 -6.17 7.50 10.62
CA ASN A 401 -7.26 6.84 11.36
C ASN A 401 -6.65 5.89 12.38
N ASP A 402 -6.98 6.08 13.65
CA ASP A 402 -6.75 5.10 14.72
C ASP A 402 -7.51 3.81 14.36
N TRP A 403 -6.88 2.92 13.59
CA TRP A 403 -7.33 1.55 13.43
C TRP A 403 -7.10 0.85 14.77
N HIS A 404 -8.10 0.93 15.64
CA HIS A 404 -8.16 0.15 16.86
C HIS A 404 -8.11 -1.34 16.52
N GLY A 405 -6.94 -1.95 16.75
CA GLY A 405 -6.80 -3.39 16.91
C GLY A 405 -6.90 -4.23 15.63
N ALA A 406 -5.80 -4.92 15.36
CA ALA A 406 -5.75 -6.28 14.82
C ALA A 406 -5.72 -6.54 13.30
N LEU A 407 -5.82 -5.57 12.39
CA LEU A 407 -5.40 -5.81 10.99
C LEU A 407 -4.71 -4.58 10.40
N ILE A 408 -3.39 -4.69 10.22
CA ILE A 408 -2.65 -3.80 9.30
C ILE A 408 -3.17 -4.16 7.89
N PRO A 409 -3.81 -3.22 7.16
CA PRO A 409 -4.19 -3.48 5.77
C PRO A 409 -2.94 -3.85 4.98
N ARG A 410 -3.02 -4.83 4.07
CA ARG A 410 -1.90 -5.15 3.16
C ARG A 410 -1.48 -3.86 2.46
N ALA A 411 -0.21 -3.49 2.60
CA ALA A 411 0.34 -2.32 1.93
C ALA A 411 0.19 -2.49 0.41
N PHE A 412 -0.46 -1.52 -0.23
CA PHE A 412 -0.66 -1.50 -1.68
C PHE A 412 0.66 -1.31 -2.45
N ASP A 413 1.59 -0.61 -1.81
CA ASP A 413 2.95 -0.35 -2.25
C ASP A 413 3.74 0.08 -0.99
N SER A 414 5.01 -0.30 -0.89
CA SER A 414 5.87 0.04 0.24
C SER A 414 7.15 0.67 -0.25
N HIS A 415 7.37 1.93 0.12
CA HIS A 415 8.61 2.62 -0.17
C HIS A 415 9.41 2.72 1.14
N GLU A 416 10.61 2.15 1.14
CA GLU A 416 11.50 2.18 2.29
C GLU A 416 12.47 3.35 2.18
N VAL A 417 12.65 4.09 3.27
CA VAL A 417 13.68 5.13 3.38
C VAL A 417 14.57 4.77 4.55
N THR A 418 15.76 4.26 4.26
CA THR A 418 16.74 3.91 5.28
C THR A 418 17.48 5.16 5.76
N ARG A 419 17.40 5.48 7.05
CA ARG A 419 18.18 6.55 7.68
C ARG A 419 18.95 6.00 8.88
N CYS A 420 20.22 6.40 9.00
CA CYS A 420 21.00 6.18 10.21
C CYS A 420 20.79 7.37 11.16
N PRO A 421 20.67 7.15 12.48
CA PRO A 421 20.57 8.24 13.44
C PRO A 421 21.82 9.14 13.38
N ALA A 422 21.60 10.45 13.43
CA ALA A 422 22.64 11.47 13.35
C ALA A 422 23.72 11.26 14.43
N GLY A 423 24.99 11.20 14.00
CA GLY A 423 26.17 11.11 14.89
C GLY A 423 27.02 9.85 14.73
N GLN A 424 26.59 8.85 13.97
CA GLN A 424 27.48 7.76 13.55
C GLN A 424 28.24 8.18 12.28
N PRO A 425 29.59 8.19 12.27
CA PRO A 425 30.31 8.37 11.01
C PRO A 425 29.88 7.26 10.05
N SER A 426 29.55 7.65 8.83
CA SER A 426 29.24 6.80 7.68
C SER A 426 30.36 5.78 7.43
N ARG A 427 30.32 4.67 8.15
CA ARG A 427 31.19 3.50 7.94
C ARG A 427 30.35 2.28 7.63
N LEU A 428 29.56 2.35 6.57
CA LEU A 428 29.05 1.17 5.86
C LEU A 428 28.88 1.48 4.36
N GLN A 429 29.96 1.97 3.74
CA GLN A 429 30.13 1.98 2.28
C GLN A 429 30.79 0.66 1.80
N HIS A 430 30.63 -0.44 2.56
CA HIS A 430 31.28 -1.72 2.27
C HIS A 430 30.39 -2.96 2.41
N TRP A 431 29.07 -2.79 2.25
CA TRP A 431 28.13 -3.93 2.15
C TRP A 431 27.16 -3.81 0.96
N MET A 432 27.55 -3.07 -0.08
CA MET A 432 26.74 -2.91 -1.30
C MET A 432 26.99 -4.01 -2.36
N ASP A 433 27.57 -5.16 -1.99
CA ASP A 433 27.92 -6.25 -2.93
C ASP A 433 27.23 -7.60 -2.65
N ARG A 434 26.20 -7.65 -1.79
CA ARG A 434 25.39 -8.89 -1.65
C ARG A 434 23.90 -8.59 -1.52
N CYS A 435 23.30 -8.25 -2.65
CA CYS A 435 21.93 -8.63 -3.03
C CYS A 435 21.83 -8.47 -4.54
N HIS A 436 22.27 -9.52 -5.25
CA HIS A 436 22.03 -9.73 -6.66
C HIS A 436 20.90 -10.73 -6.84
#